data_AF-A0A7S8IQN7-F1
#
_entry.id   AF-A0A7S8IQN7-F1
#
_cell.length_a   1.000
_cell.length_b   1.000
_cell.length_c   1.000
_cell.angle_alpha   90.00
_cell.angle_beta   90.00
_cell.angle_gamma   90.00
#
_symmetry.space_group_name_H-M   'P 1'
#
loop_
_entity.id
_entity.type
_entity.pdbx_description
1 polymer ?
#
loop_
_entity_poly.entity_id
_entity_poly.type
_entity_poly.pdbx_seq_one_letter_code
_entity_poly.pdbx_strand_id
1 'polypeptide(L)'
;MSSAKLRDPPANPPPRRRLLRGDRHRQLLDVAWRVVREEGTEALTLGRLAEQAAITKPVVYDHFPTRGALLLALYQEFDARQNALMDAALQASDSTLASKAMVIASSYVECVLQQGREIPGVIAALAGSPDLEKLKRDYELAFMERCRIVLAPFASGGEIVSAGLRAMLGAAEALSYAAATGEITPIQAQEELFETIVAMVARTARR
;
A
#
# COMPACT_ATOMS: atom_id res chain seq x y z
N MET A 1 -65.44 38.23 2.07
CA MET A 1 -64.78 37.50 0.97
C MET A 1 -63.47 36.93 1.52
N SER A 2 -63.45 35.64 1.84
CA SER A 2 -62.33 34.96 2.50
C SER A 2 -61.53 34.17 1.47
N SER A 3 -60.27 34.53 1.31
CA SER A 3 -59.35 33.96 0.32
C SER A 3 -58.76 32.65 0.84
N ALA A 4 -59.17 31.52 0.28
CA ALA A 4 -58.58 30.21 0.57
C ALA A 4 -57.26 30.05 -0.21
N LYS A 5 -56.13 30.04 0.51
CA LYS A 5 -54.82 29.66 -0.04
C LYS A 5 -54.78 28.15 -0.27
N LEU A 6 -54.63 27.73 -1.53
CA LEU A 6 -54.23 26.36 -1.88
C LEU A 6 -52.83 26.08 -1.33
N ARG A 7 -52.66 24.94 -0.65
CA ARG A 7 -51.35 24.41 -0.23
C ARG A 7 -50.80 23.54 -1.35
N ASP A 8 -49.57 23.81 -1.78
CA ASP A 8 -48.84 22.95 -2.72
C ASP A 8 -48.45 21.61 -2.07
N PRO A 9 -48.39 20.51 -2.85
CA PRO A 9 -47.96 19.20 -2.37
C PRO A 9 -46.43 19.16 -2.13
N PRO A 10 -45.94 18.32 -1.19
CA PRO A 10 -44.52 18.23 -0.91
C PRO A 10 -43.74 17.63 -2.08
N ALA A 11 -42.64 18.29 -2.46
CA ALA A 11 -41.73 17.82 -3.51
C ALA A 11 -41.10 16.48 -3.13
N ASN A 12 -41.10 15.54 -4.09
CA ASN A 12 -40.47 14.24 -3.96
C ASN A 12 -38.95 14.41 -3.71
N PRO A 13 -38.32 13.64 -2.79
CA PRO A 13 -36.89 13.70 -2.60
C PRO A 13 -36.16 13.29 -3.89
N PRO A 14 -35.01 13.91 -4.22
CA PRO A 14 -34.29 13.61 -5.44
C PRO A 14 -33.92 12.12 -5.49
N PRO A 15 -33.97 11.48 -6.67
CA PRO A 15 -33.65 10.07 -6.81
C PRO A 15 -32.23 9.81 -6.30
N ARG A 16 -32.08 8.87 -5.37
CA ARG A 16 -30.77 8.47 -4.85
C ARG A 16 -29.91 8.02 -6.01
N ARG A 17 -28.97 8.88 -6.43
CA ARG A 17 -28.04 8.59 -7.52
C ARG A 17 -27.28 7.32 -7.16
N ARG A 18 -27.49 6.25 -7.94
CA ARG A 18 -26.72 5.01 -7.80
C ARG A 18 -25.25 5.38 -7.98
N LEU A 19 -24.44 5.19 -6.94
CA LEU A 19 -22.99 5.28 -7.05
C LEU A 19 -22.50 4.22 -8.03
N LEU A 20 -21.47 4.56 -8.82
CA LEU A 20 -20.79 3.59 -9.67
C LEU A 20 -20.11 2.55 -8.78
N ARG A 21 -19.94 1.33 -9.29
CA ARG A 21 -19.35 0.22 -8.51
C ARG A 21 -17.97 0.56 -7.94
N GLY A 22 -17.15 1.30 -8.68
CA GLY A 22 -15.83 1.78 -8.22
C GLY A 22 -15.91 2.77 -7.06
N ASP A 23 -16.78 3.78 -7.17
CA ASP A 23 -17.01 4.77 -6.10
C ASP A 23 -17.50 4.10 -4.82
N ARG A 24 -18.35 3.07 -4.96
CA ARG A 24 -18.82 2.27 -3.82
C ARG A 24 -17.69 1.51 -3.15
N HIS A 25 -16.82 0.88 -3.93
CA HIS A 25 -15.70 0.12 -3.37
C HIS A 25 -14.76 1.03 -2.57
N ARG A 26 -14.41 2.20 -3.11
CA ARG A 26 -13.59 3.20 -2.40
C ARG A 26 -14.26 3.67 -1.11
N GLN A 27 -15.55 4.00 -1.15
CA GLN A 27 -16.30 4.37 0.05
C GLN A 27 -16.23 3.27 1.14
N LEU A 28 -16.34 2.00 0.76
CA LEU A 28 -16.27 0.90 1.72
C LEU A 28 -14.89 0.73 2.31
N LEU A 29 -13.83 0.93 1.52
CA LEU A 29 -12.47 0.96 2.04
C LEU A 29 -12.26 2.13 3.00
N ASP A 30 -12.74 3.33 2.68
CA ASP A 30 -12.66 4.51 3.58
C ASP A 30 -13.32 4.24 4.95
N VAL A 31 -14.50 3.58 4.93
CA VAL A 31 -15.20 3.18 6.15
C VAL A 31 -14.43 2.09 6.89
N ALA A 32 -13.90 1.09 6.19
CA ALA A 32 -13.10 0.03 6.79
C ALA A 32 -11.84 0.58 7.46
N TRP A 33 -11.13 1.52 6.84
CA TRP A 33 -10.01 2.24 7.44
C TRP A 33 -10.39 3.00 8.70
N ARG A 34 -11.56 3.64 8.70
CA ARG A 34 -12.07 4.32 9.90
C ARG A 34 -12.28 3.32 11.04
N VAL A 35 -12.96 2.21 10.78
CA VAL A 35 -13.18 1.15 11.78
C VAL A 35 -11.85 0.59 12.29
N VAL A 36 -10.88 0.32 11.42
CA VAL A 36 -9.56 -0.18 11.83
C VAL A 36 -8.85 0.81 12.75
N ARG A 37 -8.89 2.12 12.44
CA ARG A 37 -8.23 3.15 13.25
C ARG A 37 -8.94 3.42 14.57
N GLU A 38 -10.27 3.42 14.58
CA GLU A 38 -11.08 3.81 15.75
C GLU A 38 -11.38 2.62 16.68
N GLU A 39 -11.58 1.42 16.12
CA GLU A 39 -12.08 0.24 16.85
C GLU A 39 -11.12 -0.96 16.78
N GLY A 40 -10.07 -0.89 15.95
CA GLY A 40 -9.10 -1.97 15.74
C GLY A 40 -9.52 -2.99 14.67
N THR A 41 -8.56 -3.76 14.18
CA THR A 41 -8.77 -4.72 13.07
C THR A 41 -9.75 -5.85 13.42
N GLU A 42 -9.83 -6.27 14.68
CA GLU A 42 -10.76 -7.33 15.11
C GLU A 42 -12.22 -6.90 15.03
N ALA A 43 -12.53 -5.62 15.26
CA ALA A 43 -13.87 -5.08 15.09
C ALA A 43 -14.32 -5.05 13.62
N LEU A 44 -13.37 -5.08 12.67
CA LEU A 44 -13.67 -5.05 11.24
C LEU A 44 -14.22 -6.39 10.75
N THR A 45 -15.55 -6.49 10.76
CA THR A 45 -16.32 -7.57 10.13
C THR A 45 -17.15 -7.02 8.97
N LEU A 46 -17.57 -7.89 8.03
CA LEU A 46 -18.45 -7.48 6.92
C LEU A 46 -19.79 -6.92 7.43
N GLY A 47 -20.29 -7.42 8.56
CA GLY A 47 -21.49 -6.90 9.22
C GLY A 47 -21.27 -5.50 9.78
N ARG A 48 -20.17 -5.30 10.52
CA ARG A 48 -19.80 -3.99 11.07
C ARG A 48 -19.58 -2.96 9.97
N LEU A 49 -18.93 -3.36 8.87
CA LEU A 49 -18.73 -2.51 7.70
C LEU A 49 -20.07 -2.10 7.08
N ALA A 50 -21.03 -3.02 6.94
CA ALA A 50 -22.36 -2.72 6.41
C ALA A 50 -23.10 -1.69 7.28
N GLU A 51 -23.06 -1.87 8.59
CA GLU A 51 -23.64 -0.94 9.57
C GLU A 51 -23.02 0.46 9.46
N GLN A 52 -21.69 0.55 9.49
CA GLN A 52 -20.96 1.81 9.44
C GLN A 52 -21.08 2.53 8.09
N ALA A 53 -21.19 1.78 6.99
CA ALA A 53 -21.39 2.34 5.65
C ALA A 53 -22.87 2.66 5.35
N ALA A 54 -23.80 2.34 6.28
CA ALA A 54 -25.25 2.48 6.10
C ALA A 54 -25.76 1.79 4.82
N ILE A 55 -25.24 0.60 4.51
CA ILE A 55 -25.68 -0.22 3.38
C ILE A 55 -26.08 -1.63 3.84
N THR A 56 -26.78 -2.36 2.98
CA THR A 56 -27.20 -3.71 3.31
C THR A 56 -26.03 -4.68 3.25
N LYS A 57 -26.05 -5.71 4.11
CA LYS A 57 -25.03 -6.77 4.13
C LYS A 57 -24.78 -7.37 2.74
N PRO A 58 -25.78 -7.78 1.94
CA PRO A 58 -25.55 -8.34 0.60
C PRO A 58 -24.65 -7.47 -0.29
N VAL A 59 -24.82 -6.14 -0.26
CA VAL A 59 -23.98 -5.23 -1.05
C VAL A 59 -22.52 -5.28 -0.59
N VAL A 60 -22.25 -5.38 0.72
CA VAL A 60 -20.88 -5.57 1.21
C VAL A 60 -20.30 -6.91 0.74
N TYR A 61 -21.06 -8.00 0.82
CA TYR A 61 -20.63 -9.33 0.36
C TYR A 61 -20.32 -9.37 -1.15
N ASP A 62 -21.04 -8.59 -1.97
CA ASP A 62 -20.76 -8.45 -3.41
C ASP A 62 -19.41 -7.75 -3.70
N HIS A 63 -18.90 -6.97 -2.76
CA HIS A 63 -17.59 -6.31 -2.85
C HIS A 63 -16.48 -7.12 -2.18
N PHE A 64 -16.78 -7.75 -1.04
CA PHE A 64 -15.83 -8.49 -0.22
C PHE A 64 -16.45 -9.82 0.20
N PRO A 65 -16.16 -10.93 -0.52
CA PRO A 65 -16.77 -12.22 -0.23
C PRO A 65 -16.48 -12.75 1.18
N THR A 66 -15.32 -12.38 1.74
CA THR A 66 -14.87 -12.80 3.07
C THR A 66 -14.21 -11.64 3.82
N ARG A 67 -14.09 -11.75 5.16
CA ARG A 67 -13.27 -10.82 5.96
C ARG A 67 -11.83 -10.79 5.47
N GLY A 68 -11.26 -11.94 5.12
CA GLY A 68 -9.92 -12.03 4.54
C GLY A 68 -9.78 -11.22 3.25
N ALA A 69 -10.77 -11.28 2.34
CA ALA A 69 -10.77 -10.48 1.12
C ALA A 69 -10.84 -8.97 1.39
N LEU A 70 -11.60 -8.55 2.41
CA LEU A 70 -11.61 -7.15 2.86
C LEU A 70 -10.25 -6.71 3.42
N LEU A 71 -9.64 -7.53 4.28
CA LEU A 71 -8.32 -7.25 4.85
C LEU A 71 -7.24 -7.19 3.76
N LEU A 72 -7.30 -8.10 2.78
CA LEU A 72 -6.39 -8.10 1.63
C LEU A 72 -6.54 -6.82 0.80
N ALA A 73 -7.78 -6.35 0.58
CA ALA A 73 -8.03 -5.11 -0.14
C ALA A 73 -7.46 -3.88 0.61
N LEU A 74 -7.55 -3.84 1.94
CA LEU A 74 -6.90 -2.79 2.75
C LEU A 74 -5.37 -2.84 2.62
N TYR A 75 -4.77 -4.04 2.63
CA TYR A 75 -3.34 -4.19 2.40
C TYR A 75 -2.94 -3.69 1.01
N GLN A 76 -3.70 -4.04 -0.03
CA GLN A 76 -3.45 -3.60 -1.41
C GLN A 76 -3.55 -2.07 -1.56
N GLU A 77 -4.52 -1.44 -0.91
CA GLU A 77 -4.66 0.02 -0.93
C GLU A 77 -3.51 0.71 -0.19
N PHE A 78 -3.10 0.17 0.97
CA PHE A 78 -1.92 0.66 1.68
C PHE A 78 -0.68 0.59 0.78
N ASP A 79 -0.42 -0.56 0.18
CA ASP A 79 0.76 -0.77 -0.65
C ASP A 79 0.75 0.11 -1.92
N ALA A 80 -0.42 0.25 -2.56
CA ALA A 80 -0.59 1.14 -3.71
C ALA A 80 -0.26 2.61 -3.37
N ARG A 81 -0.65 3.08 -2.19
CA ARG A 81 -0.30 4.42 -1.72
C ARG A 81 1.21 4.57 -1.49
N GLN A 82 1.86 3.59 -0.85
CA GLN A 82 3.32 3.63 -0.63
C GLN A 82 4.08 3.61 -1.96
N ASN A 83 3.64 2.79 -2.91
CA ASN A 83 4.20 2.75 -4.25
C ASN A 83 4.09 4.11 -4.96
N ALA A 84 2.95 4.77 -4.88
CA ALA A 84 2.75 6.09 -5.47
C ALA A 84 3.67 7.15 -4.85
N LEU A 85 3.92 7.08 -3.53
CA LEU A 85 4.86 7.98 -2.84
C LEU A 85 6.29 7.76 -3.33
N MET A 86 6.73 6.50 -3.43
CA MET A 86 8.06 6.17 -3.95
C MET A 86 8.22 6.62 -5.40
N ASP A 87 7.22 6.39 -6.25
CA ASP A 87 7.27 6.79 -7.66
C ASP A 87 7.36 8.31 -7.82
N ALA A 88 6.63 9.07 -6.99
CA ALA A 88 6.73 10.53 -6.96
C ALA A 88 8.12 11.00 -6.49
N ALA A 89 8.69 10.37 -5.45
CA ALA A 89 10.04 10.69 -4.97
C ALA A 89 11.12 10.34 -6.01
N LEU A 90 10.95 9.23 -6.74
CA LEU A 90 11.83 8.85 -7.84
C LEU A 90 11.73 9.85 -9.00
N GLN A 91 10.56 10.41 -9.29
CA GLN A 91 10.39 11.43 -10.32
C GLN A 91 11.00 12.78 -9.90
N ALA A 92 10.88 13.15 -8.62
CA ALA A 92 11.37 14.42 -8.10
C ALA A 92 12.90 14.44 -7.83
N SER A 93 13.53 13.27 -7.67
CA SER A 93 14.97 13.17 -7.38
C SER A 93 15.85 13.37 -8.61
N ASP A 94 17.08 13.83 -8.37
CA ASP A 94 18.09 13.98 -9.41
C ASP A 94 18.35 12.67 -10.16
N SER A 95 18.76 12.78 -11.42
CA SER A 95 19.13 11.66 -12.28
C SER A 95 20.55 11.14 -11.99
N THR A 96 20.86 10.89 -10.72
CA THR A 96 22.12 10.29 -10.27
C THR A 96 21.89 8.96 -9.58
N LEU A 97 22.88 8.05 -9.64
CA LEU A 97 22.80 6.77 -8.93
C LEU A 97 22.57 6.98 -7.43
N ALA A 98 23.29 7.92 -6.83
CA ALA A 98 23.17 8.19 -5.41
C ALA A 98 21.75 8.64 -5.02
N SER A 99 21.17 9.60 -5.75
CA SER A 99 19.83 10.09 -5.48
C SER A 99 18.78 9.00 -5.67
N LYS A 100 18.86 8.19 -6.73
CA LYS A 100 17.91 7.08 -6.94
C LYS A 100 18.05 5.98 -5.89
N ALA A 101 19.28 5.59 -5.54
CA ALA A 101 19.54 4.59 -4.51
C ALA A 101 19.00 5.02 -3.14
N MET A 102 19.20 6.29 -2.78
CA MET A 102 18.71 6.83 -1.50
C MET A 102 17.18 6.87 -1.45
N VAL A 103 16.51 7.25 -2.55
CA VAL A 103 15.05 7.21 -2.62
C VAL A 103 14.53 5.79 -2.47
N ILE A 104 15.12 4.80 -3.15
CA ILE A 104 14.72 3.39 -3.01
C ILE A 104 14.91 2.92 -1.56
N ALA A 105 16.06 3.23 -0.96
CA ALA A 105 16.38 2.80 0.39
C ALA A 105 15.43 3.41 1.44
N SER A 106 15.27 4.73 1.42
CA SER A 106 14.35 5.46 2.31
C SER A 106 12.91 4.99 2.15
N SER A 107 12.41 4.92 0.92
CA SER A 107 11.02 4.53 0.65
C SER A 107 10.70 3.12 1.13
N TYR A 108 11.62 2.16 0.94
CA TYR A 108 11.40 0.78 1.38
C TYR A 108 11.37 0.69 2.92
N VAL A 109 12.37 1.26 3.60
CA VAL A 109 12.45 1.25 5.06
C VAL A 109 11.24 1.95 5.68
N GLU A 110 10.87 3.12 5.16
CA GLU A 110 9.70 3.86 5.64
C GLU A 110 8.39 3.11 5.40
N CYS A 111 8.25 2.43 4.26
CA CYS A 111 7.07 1.60 3.98
C CYS A 111 6.88 0.53 5.05
N VAL A 112 7.93 -0.24 5.38
CA VAL A 112 7.86 -1.30 6.41
C VAL A 112 7.56 -0.72 7.79
N LEU A 113 8.16 0.41 8.15
CA LEU A 113 7.87 1.09 9.42
C LEU A 113 6.43 1.62 9.48
N GLN A 114 5.91 2.15 8.37
CA GLN A 114 4.51 2.60 8.28
C GLN A 114 3.53 1.44 8.34
N GLN A 115 3.86 0.28 7.75
CA GLN A 115 3.05 -0.94 7.88
C GLN A 115 2.84 -1.32 9.35
N GLY A 116 3.91 -1.32 10.15
CA GLY A 116 3.86 -1.62 11.58
C GLY A 116 3.05 -0.60 12.40
N ARG A 117 2.85 0.62 11.89
CA ARG A 117 2.09 1.68 12.56
C ARG A 117 0.62 1.74 12.13
N GLU A 118 0.35 1.61 10.83
CA GLU A 118 -0.98 1.82 10.27
C GLU A 118 -1.80 0.54 10.13
N ILE A 119 -1.15 -0.59 9.84
CA ILE A 119 -1.82 -1.88 9.57
C ILE A 119 -1.28 -3.10 10.34
N PRO A 120 -0.78 -2.99 11.58
CA PRO A 120 -0.23 -4.15 12.29
C PRO A 120 -1.27 -5.25 12.48
N GLY A 121 -2.51 -4.90 12.81
CA GLY A 121 -3.60 -5.87 12.98
C GLY A 121 -4.04 -6.54 11.67
N VAL A 122 -3.99 -5.83 10.54
CA VAL A 122 -4.32 -6.40 9.21
C VAL A 122 -3.27 -7.43 8.81
N ILE A 123 -1.99 -7.10 8.99
CA ILE A 123 -0.88 -8.02 8.71
C ILE A 123 -0.97 -9.26 9.61
N ALA A 124 -1.22 -9.06 10.91
CA ALA A 124 -1.38 -10.17 11.85
C ALA A 124 -2.56 -11.08 11.49
N ALA A 125 -3.71 -10.49 11.14
CA ALA A 125 -4.92 -11.25 10.79
C ALA A 125 -4.78 -12.02 9.46
N LEU A 126 -3.89 -11.58 8.57
CA LEU A 126 -3.60 -12.24 7.29
C LEU A 126 -2.35 -13.15 7.35
N ALA A 127 -1.65 -13.22 8.48
CA ALA A 127 -0.41 -13.97 8.60
C ALA A 127 -0.63 -15.46 8.26
N GLY A 128 0.22 -16.00 7.38
CA GLY A 128 0.10 -17.39 6.90
C GLY A 128 -1.02 -17.65 5.89
N SER A 129 -1.74 -16.61 5.42
CA SER A 129 -2.73 -16.78 4.36
C SER A 129 -2.05 -16.91 2.97
N PRO A 130 -2.45 -17.89 2.13
CA PRO A 130 -1.89 -18.04 0.78
C PRO A 130 -2.08 -16.80 -0.10
N ASP A 131 -3.18 -16.07 0.11
CA ASP A 131 -3.49 -14.86 -0.64
C ASP A 131 -2.52 -13.72 -0.32
N LEU A 132 -2.20 -13.50 0.98
CA LEU A 132 -1.20 -12.49 1.35
C LEU A 132 0.19 -12.90 0.86
N GLU A 133 0.58 -14.17 0.99
CA GLU A 133 1.87 -14.64 0.49
C GLU A 133 2.00 -14.47 -1.01
N LYS A 134 0.95 -14.78 -1.78
CA LYS A 134 0.92 -14.55 -3.22
C LYS A 134 1.05 -13.06 -3.52
N LEU A 135 0.28 -12.23 -2.83
CA LEU A 135 0.31 -10.78 -3.02
C LEU A 135 1.70 -10.20 -2.72
N LYS A 136 2.34 -10.61 -1.62
CA LYS A 136 3.72 -10.22 -1.28
C LYS A 136 4.71 -10.61 -2.38
N ARG A 137 4.65 -11.86 -2.88
CA ARG A 137 5.50 -12.30 -3.99
C ARG A 137 5.31 -11.46 -5.25
N ASP A 138 4.06 -11.15 -5.60
CA ASP A 138 3.75 -10.32 -6.77
C ASP A 138 4.31 -8.89 -6.59
N TYR A 139 4.23 -8.33 -5.37
CA TYR A 139 4.81 -7.03 -5.05
C TYR A 139 6.35 -7.03 -5.06
N GLU A 140 7.00 -8.03 -4.48
CA GLU A 140 8.45 -8.17 -4.52
C GLU A 140 8.98 -8.22 -5.95
N LEU A 141 8.30 -8.97 -6.83
CA LEU A 141 8.64 -9.04 -8.25
C LEU A 141 8.50 -7.68 -8.94
N ALA A 142 7.38 -6.99 -8.70
CA ALA A 142 7.15 -5.66 -9.26
C ALA A 142 8.16 -4.63 -8.74
N PHE A 143 8.51 -4.69 -7.47
CA PHE A 143 9.51 -3.82 -6.84
C PHE A 143 10.91 -4.04 -7.43
N MET A 144 11.35 -5.30 -7.55
CA MET A 144 12.64 -5.61 -8.15
C MET A 144 12.71 -5.16 -9.62
N GLU A 145 11.62 -5.33 -10.38
CA GLU A 145 11.57 -4.85 -11.77
C GLU A 145 11.65 -3.32 -11.84
N ARG A 146 10.94 -2.61 -10.96
CA ARG A 146 11.06 -1.15 -10.85
C ARG A 146 12.47 -0.73 -10.53
N CYS A 147 13.12 -1.36 -9.56
CA CYS A 147 14.52 -1.10 -9.19
C CYS A 147 15.45 -1.34 -10.38
N ARG A 148 15.25 -2.43 -11.14
CA ARG A 148 16.03 -2.72 -12.36
C ARG A 148 15.92 -1.56 -13.35
N ILE A 149 14.70 -1.13 -13.67
CA ILE A 149 14.45 -0.06 -14.65
C ILE A 149 15.09 1.25 -14.19
N VAL A 150 14.90 1.62 -12.91
CA VAL A 150 15.42 2.87 -12.34
C VAL A 150 16.95 2.89 -12.32
N LEU A 151 17.59 1.75 -12.04
CA LEU A 151 19.03 1.66 -11.85
C LEU A 151 19.80 1.31 -13.14
N ALA A 152 19.13 0.75 -14.15
CA ALA A 152 19.74 0.34 -15.42
C ALA A 152 20.57 1.44 -16.12
N PRO A 153 20.17 2.73 -16.14
CA PRO A 153 20.97 3.79 -16.74
C PRO A 153 22.36 3.97 -16.12
N PHE A 154 22.58 3.49 -14.89
CA PHE A 154 23.83 3.64 -14.15
C PHE A 154 24.71 2.39 -14.21
N ALA A 155 24.28 1.32 -14.90
CA ALA A 155 24.95 0.03 -14.91
C ALA A 155 26.17 -0.06 -15.86
N SER A 156 26.70 1.07 -16.35
CA SER A 156 27.90 1.19 -17.21
C SER A 156 27.99 0.17 -18.36
N GLY A 157 26.85 -0.14 -18.99
CA GLY A 157 26.78 -1.09 -20.11
C GLY A 157 26.63 -2.57 -19.71
N GLY A 158 26.69 -2.88 -18.41
CA GLY A 158 26.38 -4.21 -17.86
C GLY A 158 24.91 -4.38 -17.48
N GLU A 159 24.50 -5.63 -17.22
CA GLU A 159 23.13 -5.97 -16.80
C GLU A 159 23.01 -6.12 -15.27
N ILE A 160 21.96 -5.53 -14.69
CA ILE A 160 21.57 -5.80 -13.30
C ILE A 160 20.84 -7.15 -13.25
N VAL A 161 21.60 -8.20 -12.94
CA VAL A 161 21.10 -9.58 -12.85
C VAL A 161 20.11 -9.78 -11.71
N SER A 162 19.14 -10.67 -11.92
CA SER A 162 18.09 -10.99 -10.93
C SER A 162 18.63 -11.43 -9.56
N ALA A 163 19.76 -12.14 -9.52
CA ALA A 163 20.39 -12.55 -8.27
C ALA A 163 20.87 -11.34 -7.42
N GLY A 164 21.35 -10.28 -8.07
CA GLY A 164 21.74 -9.05 -7.39
C GLY A 164 20.55 -8.32 -6.78
N LEU A 165 19.46 -8.19 -7.54
CA LEU A 165 18.21 -7.59 -7.07
C LEU A 165 17.58 -8.39 -5.93
N ARG A 166 17.61 -9.73 -5.99
CA ARG A 166 17.12 -10.57 -4.90
C ARG A 166 17.96 -10.38 -3.62
N ALA A 167 19.28 -10.27 -3.75
CA ALA A 167 20.15 -9.99 -2.61
C ALA A 167 19.88 -8.59 -2.02
N MET A 168 19.72 -7.57 -2.86
CA MET A 168 19.33 -6.22 -2.44
C MET A 168 17.98 -6.21 -1.71
N LEU A 169 16.97 -6.90 -2.25
CA LEU A 169 15.65 -7.01 -1.60
C LEU A 169 15.75 -7.72 -0.24
N GLY A 170 16.48 -8.83 -0.14
CA GLY A 170 16.70 -9.51 1.13
C GLY A 170 17.41 -8.63 2.17
N ALA A 171 18.37 -7.81 1.75
CA ALA A 171 18.99 -6.81 2.61
C ALA A 171 17.98 -5.75 3.05
N ALA A 172 17.13 -5.26 2.13
CA ALA A 172 16.09 -4.30 2.45
C ALA A 172 15.09 -4.84 3.49
N GLU A 173 14.64 -6.09 3.33
CA GLU A 173 13.76 -6.78 4.28
C GLU A 173 14.41 -6.90 5.66
N ALA A 174 15.64 -7.41 5.71
CA ALA A 174 16.35 -7.65 6.97
C ALA A 174 16.66 -6.34 7.72
N LEU A 175 17.16 -5.32 7.01
CA LEU A 175 17.47 -4.00 7.59
C LEU A 175 16.20 -3.29 8.08
N SER A 176 15.13 -3.35 7.28
CA SER A 176 13.84 -2.74 7.67
C SER A 176 13.22 -3.45 8.87
N TYR A 177 13.33 -4.78 8.94
CA TYR A 177 12.89 -5.54 10.10
C TYR A 177 13.70 -5.17 11.35
N ALA A 178 15.03 -5.14 11.27
CA ALA A 178 15.90 -4.73 12.36
C ALA A 178 15.61 -3.29 12.84
N ALA A 179 15.28 -2.38 11.92
CA ALA A 179 14.83 -1.03 12.26
C ALA A 179 13.47 -1.02 12.96
N ALA A 180 12.53 -1.87 12.52
CA ALA A 180 11.20 -1.99 13.12
C ALA A 180 11.23 -2.60 14.53
N THR A 181 12.17 -3.51 14.80
CA THR A 181 12.40 -4.10 16.13
C THR A 181 13.27 -3.24 17.05
N GLY A 182 13.87 -2.17 16.52
CA GLY A 182 14.72 -1.25 17.26
C GLY A 182 16.15 -1.75 17.49
N GLU A 183 16.57 -2.82 16.78
CA GLU A 183 17.95 -3.31 16.80
C GLU A 183 18.92 -2.30 16.16
N ILE A 184 18.44 -1.58 15.14
CA ILE A 184 19.13 -0.45 14.51
C ILE A 184 18.17 0.73 14.32
N THR A 185 18.71 1.92 14.06
CA THR A 185 17.88 3.07 13.72
C THR A 185 17.41 3.01 12.26
N PRO A 186 16.27 3.66 11.92
CA PRO A 186 15.84 3.79 10.52
C PRO A 186 16.91 4.41 9.62
N ILE A 187 17.67 5.39 10.11
CA ILE A 187 18.74 6.05 9.35
C ILE A 187 19.85 5.04 9.02
N GLN A 188 20.31 4.25 9.98
CA GLN A 188 21.31 3.20 9.74
C GLN A 188 20.83 2.17 8.72
N ALA A 189 19.55 1.76 8.78
CA ALA A 189 18.98 0.85 7.80
C ALA A 189 18.96 1.45 6.38
N GLN A 190 18.61 2.74 6.27
CA GLN A 190 18.59 3.46 5.00
C GLN A 190 20.00 3.62 4.41
N GLU A 191 20.97 4.00 5.22
CA GLU A 191 22.38 4.17 4.81
C GLU A 191 22.99 2.85 4.34
N GLU A 192 22.80 1.76 5.08
CA GLU A 192 23.35 0.44 4.71
C GLU A 192 22.69 -0.11 3.43
N LEU A 193 21.38 0.09 3.29
CA LEU A 193 20.66 -0.30 2.08
C LEU A 193 21.10 0.54 0.88
N PHE A 194 21.33 1.83 1.07
CA PHE A 194 21.91 2.70 0.05
C PHE A 194 23.27 2.18 -0.46
N GLU A 195 24.20 1.88 0.46
CA GLU A 195 25.51 1.33 0.10
C GLU A 195 25.38 -0.02 -0.62
N THR A 196 24.46 -0.87 -0.17
CA THR A 196 24.15 -2.15 -0.82
C THR A 196 23.71 -1.97 -2.27
N ILE A 197 22.83 -1.00 -2.55
CA ILE A 197 22.34 -0.68 -3.90
C ILE A 197 23.47 -0.15 -4.78
N VAL A 198 24.24 0.82 -4.28
CA VAL A 198 25.36 1.43 -5.03
C VAL A 198 26.41 0.36 -5.36
N ALA A 199 26.79 -0.47 -4.40
CA ALA A 199 27.74 -1.55 -4.61
C ALA A 199 27.22 -2.60 -5.59
N MET A 200 25.92 -2.90 -5.59
CA MET A 200 25.30 -3.79 -6.56
C MET A 200 25.44 -3.27 -7.99
N VAL A 201 25.13 -1.99 -8.21
CA VAL A 201 25.25 -1.36 -9.54
C VAL A 201 26.73 -1.28 -9.96
N ALA A 202 27.64 -0.89 -9.06
CA ALA A 202 29.07 -0.82 -9.39
C ALA A 202 29.68 -2.16 -9.82
N ARG A 203 29.13 -3.30 -9.36
CA ARG A 203 29.58 -4.64 -9.77
C ARG A 203 29.26 -4.96 -11.23
N THR A 204 28.27 -4.31 -11.85
CA THR A 204 27.95 -4.57 -13.27
C THR A 204 29.06 -4.07 -14.19
N ALA A 205 29.77 -3.02 -13.81
CA ALA A 205 30.90 -2.48 -14.56
C ALA A 205 32.17 -3.36 -14.53
N ARG A 206 32.22 -4.36 -13.65
CA ARG A 206 33.37 -5.27 -13.49
C ARG A 206 33.20 -6.60 -14.23
N ARG A 207 32.03 -6.83 -14.83
CA ARG A 207 31.71 -8.03 -15.61
C ARG A 207 31.82 -7.70 -17.09
#